data_AF-A0A2N2P0X1-F1
#
_entry.id   AF-A0A2N2P0X1-F1
#
_cell.length_a   1.000
_cell.length_b   1.000
_cell.length_c   1.000
_cell.angle_alpha   90.00
_cell.angle_beta   90.00
_cell.angle_gamma   90.00
#
_symmetry.space_group_name_H-M   'P 1'
#
loop_
_entity.id
_entity.type
_entity.pdbx_description
1 polymer ?
#
loop_
_entity_poly.entity_id
_entity_poly.type
_entity_poly.pdbx_seq_one_letter_code
_entity_poly.pdbx_strand_id
1 'polypeptide(L)'
;MDDRLQQAKDFVQSEDIANAKSILMELVHERYPSADSWYLMMYCMDTTRQKIWCLEEALRIKADHSEALVMLGMLAPGHQMYTGARYRKEKQKDVASEEEEPFNWVVAAATLGTVLLLTVVVILLSTFVF
;
A
#
# COMPACT_ATOMS: atom_id res chain seq x y z
N MET A 1 -27.03 -2.24 -15.44
CA MET A 1 -26.01 -1.45 -14.71
C MET A 1 -25.57 -2.33 -13.56
N ASP A 2 -24.27 -2.44 -13.27
CA ASP A 2 -23.81 -3.29 -12.16
C ASP A 2 -24.24 -2.65 -10.83
N ASP A 3 -25.09 -3.35 -10.08
CA ASP A 3 -25.67 -2.84 -8.83
C ASP A 3 -24.59 -2.50 -7.79
N ARG A 4 -23.44 -3.20 -7.80
CA ARG A 4 -22.32 -2.94 -6.89
C ARG A 4 -21.56 -1.66 -7.25
N LEU A 5 -21.41 -1.39 -8.55
CA LEU A 5 -20.77 -0.15 -9.01
C LEU A 5 -21.62 1.07 -8.66
N GLN A 6 -22.94 0.96 -8.81
CA GLN A 6 -23.85 2.03 -8.41
C GLN A 6 -23.81 2.23 -6.88
N GLN A 7 -23.82 1.16 -6.11
CA GLN A 7 -23.68 1.23 -4.65
C GLN A 7 -22.37 1.90 -4.22
N ALA A 8 -21.24 1.53 -4.84
CA ALA A 8 -19.95 2.17 -4.58
C ALA A 8 -19.98 3.67 -4.89
N LYS A 9 -20.62 4.06 -5.99
CA LYS A 9 -20.80 5.47 -6.36
C LYS A 9 -21.61 6.23 -5.31
N ASP A 10 -22.68 5.64 -4.79
CA ASP A 10 -23.50 6.25 -3.76
C ASP A 10 -22.68 6.48 -2.47
N PHE A 11 -21.83 5.51 -2.08
CA PHE A 11 -20.91 5.68 -0.93
C PHE A 11 -19.86 6.78 -1.15
N VAL A 12 -19.30 6.88 -2.36
CA VAL A 12 -18.39 8.00 -2.70
C VAL A 12 -19.10 9.33 -2.58
N GLN A 13 -20.35 9.43 -3.05
CA GLN A 13 -21.15 10.65 -2.98
C GLN A 13 -21.56 11.00 -1.55
N SER A 14 -21.77 10.01 -0.68
CA SER A 14 -22.05 10.22 0.75
C SER A 14 -20.79 10.37 1.61
N GLU A 15 -19.61 10.48 0.99
CA GLU A 15 -18.30 10.57 1.66
C GLU A 15 -17.96 9.37 2.56
N ASP A 16 -18.64 8.24 2.39
CA ASP A 16 -18.33 6.99 3.09
C ASP A 16 -17.21 6.24 2.36
N ILE A 17 -16.00 6.78 2.48
CA ILE A 17 -14.83 6.32 1.73
C ILE A 17 -14.44 4.88 2.10
N ALA A 18 -14.67 4.45 3.34
CA ALA A 18 -14.32 3.11 3.79
C ALA A 18 -15.15 2.03 3.07
N ASN A 19 -16.47 2.21 3.04
CA ASN A 19 -17.37 1.27 2.38
C ASN A 19 -17.21 1.32 0.85
N ALA A 20 -17.05 2.52 0.27
CA ALA A 20 -16.73 2.67 -1.15
C ALA A 20 -15.46 1.90 -1.53
N LYS A 21 -14.39 2.08 -0.77
CA LYS A 21 -13.08 1.43 -1.03
C LYS A 21 -13.18 -0.08 -0.96
N SER A 22 -13.95 -0.62 -0.02
CA SER A 22 -14.16 -2.08 0.11
C SER A 22 -14.75 -2.66 -1.16
N ILE A 23 -15.86 -2.09 -1.64
CA ILE A 23 -16.56 -2.58 -2.84
C ILE A 23 -15.70 -2.37 -4.08
N LEU A 24 -15.11 -1.19 -4.23
CA LEU A 24 -14.27 -0.87 -5.39
C LEU A 24 -13.04 -1.77 -5.44
N MET A 25 -12.47 -2.17 -4.30
CA MET A 25 -11.31 -3.07 -4.27
C MET A 25 -11.66 -4.43 -4.82
N GLU A 26 -12.85 -4.95 -4.51
CA GLU A 26 -13.33 -6.19 -5.09
C GLU A 26 -13.52 -6.05 -6.61
N LEU A 27 -14.21 -4.98 -7.05
CA LEU A 27 -14.50 -4.72 -8.47
C LEU A 27 -13.24 -4.59 -9.34
N VAL A 28 -12.20 -3.90 -8.85
CA VAL A 28 -10.97 -3.71 -9.63
C VAL A 28 -10.09 -4.98 -9.70
N HIS A 29 -10.31 -5.95 -8.82
CA HIS A 29 -9.62 -7.25 -8.83
C HIS A 29 -10.36 -8.33 -9.62
N GLU A 30 -11.54 -8.03 -10.16
CA GLU A 30 -12.26 -8.96 -11.02
C GLU A 30 -11.49 -9.27 -12.31
N ARG A 31 -11.87 -10.35 -13.00
CA ARG A 31 -11.21 -10.79 -14.23
C ARG A 31 -11.24 -9.72 -15.33
N TYR A 32 -12.32 -8.93 -15.37
CA TYR A 32 -12.54 -7.87 -16.34
C TYR A 32 -13.03 -6.61 -15.61
N PRO A 33 -12.11 -5.85 -14.98
CA PRO A 33 -12.50 -4.66 -14.24
C PRO A 33 -12.99 -3.57 -15.21
N SER A 34 -13.94 -2.76 -14.77
CA SER A 34 -14.46 -1.65 -15.56
C SER A 34 -13.58 -0.41 -15.42
N ALA A 35 -13.55 0.44 -16.45
CA ALA A 35 -12.85 1.72 -16.36
C ALA A 35 -13.46 2.62 -15.27
N ASP A 36 -14.79 2.60 -15.13
CA ASP A 36 -15.53 3.37 -14.13
C ASP A 36 -15.16 2.96 -12.69
N SER A 37 -14.96 1.66 -12.43
CA SER A 37 -14.51 1.19 -11.10
C SER A 37 -13.11 1.73 -10.74
N TRP A 38 -12.20 1.78 -11.70
CA TRP A 38 -10.88 2.38 -11.49
C TRP A 38 -10.95 3.89 -11.30
N TYR A 39 -11.79 4.57 -12.08
CA TYR A 39 -12.05 5.99 -11.92
C TYR A 39 -12.63 6.31 -10.53
N LEU A 40 -13.65 5.58 -10.07
CA LEU A 40 -14.23 5.80 -8.75
C LEU A 40 -13.22 5.50 -7.62
N MET A 41 -12.36 4.50 -7.81
CA MET A 41 -11.30 4.17 -6.83
C MET A 41 -10.38 5.35 -6.54
N MET A 42 -10.16 6.27 -7.50
CA MET A 42 -9.30 7.44 -7.25
C MET A 42 -9.82 8.35 -6.14
N TYR A 43 -11.14 8.41 -5.91
CA TYR A 43 -11.70 9.18 -4.81
C TYR A 43 -11.40 8.57 -3.44
N CYS A 44 -11.10 7.27 -3.39
CA CYS A 44 -10.78 6.54 -2.17
C CYS A 44 -9.27 6.52 -1.83
N MET A 45 -8.44 7.15 -2.66
CA MET A 45 -6.99 7.19 -2.47
C MET A 45 -6.56 8.45 -1.74
N ASP A 46 -5.60 8.32 -0.82
CA ASP A 46 -5.13 9.44 0.00
C ASP A 46 -4.12 10.30 -0.75
N THR A 47 -3.26 9.66 -1.55
CA THR A 47 -2.14 10.35 -2.22
C THR A 47 -2.45 10.66 -3.68
N THR A 48 -2.02 11.83 -4.17
CA THR A 48 -2.12 12.21 -5.58
C THR A 48 -1.52 11.14 -6.51
N ARG A 49 -0.42 10.52 -6.09
CA ARG A 49 0.23 9.44 -6.84
C ARG A 49 -0.68 8.24 -7.06
N GLN A 50 -1.36 7.78 -6.01
CA GLN A 50 -2.32 6.67 -6.11
C GLN A 50 -3.53 7.06 -6.98
N LYS A 51 -4.01 8.31 -6.85
CA LYS A 51 -5.10 8.84 -7.70
C LYS A 51 -4.74 8.76 -9.18
N ILE A 52 -3.55 9.26 -9.54
CA ILE A 52 -3.03 9.20 -10.90
C ILE A 52 -3.00 7.76 -11.41
N TRP A 53 -2.48 6.82 -10.61
CA TRP A 53 -2.43 5.41 -11.02
C TRP A 53 -3.81 4.81 -11.30
N CYS A 54 -4.81 5.09 -10.45
CA CYS A 54 -6.19 4.66 -10.70
C CYS A 54 -6.75 5.24 -12.00
N LEU A 55 -6.48 6.51 -12.30
CA LEU A 55 -6.91 7.16 -13.54
C LEU A 55 -6.24 6.52 -14.77
N GLU A 56 -4.98 6.14 -14.67
CA GLU A 56 -4.27 5.46 -15.75
C GLU A 56 -4.79 4.06 -16.03
N GLU A 57 -5.12 3.28 -14.98
CA GLU A 57 -5.76 1.98 -15.16
C GLU A 57 -7.14 2.12 -15.83
N ALA A 58 -7.91 3.16 -15.47
CA ALA A 58 -9.16 3.47 -16.14
C ALA A 58 -8.93 3.76 -17.63
N LEU A 59 -7.94 4.60 -17.96
CA LEU A 59 -7.60 4.96 -19.35
C LEU A 59 -6.97 3.81 -20.15
N ARG A 60 -6.30 2.87 -19.48
CA ARG A 60 -5.79 1.64 -20.11
C ARG A 60 -6.93 0.74 -20.58
N ILE A 61 -8.03 0.70 -19.83
CA ILE A 61 -9.22 -0.08 -20.19
C ILE A 61 -10.05 0.67 -21.24
N LYS A 62 -10.26 1.98 -21.03
CA LYS A 62 -11.05 2.85 -21.89
C LYS A 62 -10.30 4.16 -22.15
N ALA A 63 -9.60 4.23 -23.29
CA ALA A 63 -8.73 5.36 -23.64
C ALA A 63 -9.48 6.69 -23.82
N ASP A 64 -10.77 6.65 -24.15
CA ASP A 64 -11.64 7.81 -24.37
C ASP A 64 -12.48 8.17 -23.13
N HIS A 65 -12.11 7.70 -21.94
CA HIS A 65 -12.80 8.04 -20.70
C HIS A 65 -12.57 9.50 -20.32
N SER A 66 -13.54 10.35 -20.69
CA SER A 66 -13.42 11.81 -20.63
C SER A 66 -13.10 12.36 -19.24
N GLU A 67 -13.78 11.84 -18.23
CA GLU A 67 -13.64 12.24 -16.83
C GLU A 67 -12.26 11.87 -16.29
N ALA A 68 -11.75 10.69 -16.66
CA ALA A 68 -10.42 10.27 -16.26
C ALA A 68 -9.33 11.12 -16.94
N LEU A 69 -9.48 11.45 -18.22
CA LEU A 69 -8.57 12.35 -18.94
C LEU A 69 -8.52 13.74 -18.31
N VAL A 70 -9.68 14.31 -18.00
CA VAL A 70 -9.80 15.64 -17.37
C VAL A 70 -9.15 15.64 -15.99
N MET A 71 -9.48 14.66 -15.15
CA MET A 71 -8.90 14.54 -13.81
C MET A 71 -7.38 14.34 -13.86
N LEU A 72 -6.89 13.53 -14.79
CA LEU A 72 -5.45 13.30 -14.94
C LEU A 72 -4.72 14.58 -15.37
N GLY A 73 -5.29 15.32 -16.33
CA GLY A 73 -4.73 16.61 -16.76
C GLY A 73 -4.69 17.66 -15.66
N MET A 74 -5.66 17.65 -14.74
CA MET A 74 -5.68 18.55 -13.58
C MET A 74 -4.65 18.15 -12.51
N LEU A 75 -4.54 16.84 -12.22
CA LEU A 75 -3.64 16.35 -11.16
C LEU A 75 -2.18 16.32 -11.59
N ALA A 76 -1.91 16.18 -12.89
CA ALA A 76 -0.56 16.08 -13.42
C ALA A 76 -0.45 16.76 -14.81
N PRO A 77 -0.43 18.09 -14.86
CA PRO A 77 -0.27 18.84 -16.10
C PRO A 77 1.14 18.64 -16.66
N GLY A 78 1.29 17.75 -17.65
CA GLY A 78 2.58 17.33 -18.22
C GLY A 78 2.84 15.83 -18.11
N HIS A 79 1.90 15.08 -17.54
CA HIS A 79 2.00 13.64 -17.39
C HIS A 79 1.98 12.92 -18.74
N GLN A 80 3.10 12.29 -19.09
CA GLN A 80 3.13 11.25 -20.12
C GLN A 80 2.69 9.94 -19.45
N MET A 81 1.64 9.30 -19.97
CA MET A 81 1.05 8.04 -19.49
C MET A 81 2.06 7.15 -18.75
N TYR A 82 1.94 7.07 -17.43
CA TYR A 82 2.78 6.24 -16.56
C TYR A 82 2.29 4.81 -16.70
N THR A 83 3.12 3.95 -17.27
CA THR A 83 2.77 2.53 -17.33
C THR A 83 2.97 1.91 -15.95
N GLY A 84 1.92 1.29 -15.40
CA GLY A 84 1.89 0.72 -14.04
C GLY A 84 3.03 -0.26 -13.70
N ALA A 85 3.78 -0.74 -14.70
CA ALA A 85 4.98 -1.56 -14.54
C ALA A 85 6.07 -0.92 -13.66
N ARG A 86 6.19 0.42 -13.61
CA ARG A 86 7.16 1.11 -12.74
C ARG A 86 6.73 1.16 -11.27
N TYR A 87 5.43 1.29 -10.98
CA TYR A 87 4.93 1.35 -9.59
C TYR A 87 5.12 0.04 -8.83
N ARG A 88 4.93 -1.12 -9.49
CA ARG A 88 5.17 -2.43 -8.84
C ARG A 88 6.61 -2.57 -8.33
N LYS A 89 7.59 -2.01 -9.05
CA LYS A 89 8.99 -1.97 -8.61
C LYS A 89 9.24 -1.01 -7.46
N GLU A 90 8.57 0.13 -7.44
CA GLU A 90 8.80 1.16 -6.44
C GLU A 90 8.09 0.85 -5.12
N LYS A 91 6.86 0.33 -5.16
CA LYS A 91 6.18 -0.20 -3.96
C LYS A 91 6.94 -1.38 -3.35
N GLN A 92 7.57 -2.23 -4.16
CA GLN A 92 8.43 -3.31 -3.66
C GLN A 92 9.69 -2.77 -2.98
N LYS A 93 10.15 -1.58 -3.36
CA LYS A 93 11.28 -0.88 -2.73
C LYS A 93 10.85 -0.18 -1.44
N ASP A 94 9.68 0.46 -1.43
CA ASP A 94 9.14 1.18 -0.28
C ASP A 94 8.69 0.20 0.83
N VAL A 95 8.03 -0.91 0.46
CA VAL A 95 7.66 -1.98 1.41
C VAL A 95 8.89 -2.72 1.95
N ALA A 96 9.93 -2.92 1.12
CA ALA A 96 11.20 -3.45 1.61
C ALA A 96 11.92 -2.49 2.57
N SER A 97 11.71 -1.17 2.45
CA SER A 97 12.27 -0.19 3.38
C SER A 97 11.45 0.03 4.66
N GLU A 98 10.17 -0.38 4.68
CA GLU A 98 9.31 -0.30 5.87
C GLU A 98 9.37 -1.57 6.74
N GLU A 99 9.86 -2.71 6.24
CA GLU A 99 10.08 -3.93 7.05
C GLU A 99 11.46 -3.97 7.75
N GLU A 100 12.33 -2.99 7.53
CA GLU A 100 13.57 -2.83 8.31
C GLU A 100 13.32 -1.99 9.57
N GLU A 101 12.52 -2.54 10.50
CA GLU A 101 12.72 -2.21 11.92
C GLU A 101 14.18 -2.56 12.24
N PRO A 102 15.03 -1.60 12.66
CA PRO A 102 16.43 -1.89 12.94
C PRO A 102 16.47 -2.79 14.16
N PHE A 103 16.49 -4.10 13.91
CA PHE A 103 16.77 -5.11 14.92
C PHE A 103 18.14 -4.74 15.48
N ASN A 104 18.13 -4.07 16.63
CA ASN A 104 19.27 -3.38 17.18
C ASN A 104 20.24 -4.46 17.67
N TRP A 105 21.10 -4.94 16.77
CA TRP A 105 22.12 -5.98 17.00
C TRP A 105 22.90 -5.69 18.29
N VAL A 106 23.09 -4.42 18.62
CA VAL A 106 23.76 -3.96 19.84
C VAL A 106 23.04 -4.46 21.10
N VAL A 107 21.69 -4.43 21.12
CA VAL A 107 20.89 -4.93 22.23
C VAL A 107 20.89 -6.46 22.27
N ALA A 108 20.76 -7.12 21.12
CA ALA A 108 20.79 -8.58 21.03
C ALA A 108 22.16 -9.16 21.45
N ALA A 109 23.27 -8.51 21.08
CA ALA A 109 24.61 -8.87 21.50
C ALA A 109 24.84 -8.61 23.00
N ALA A 110 24.31 -7.50 23.53
CA ALA A 110 24.43 -7.16 24.96
C ALA A 110 23.68 -8.15 25.86
N THR A 111 22.53 -8.66 25.43
CA THR A 111 21.76 -9.65 26.19
C THR A 111 22.44 -11.03 26.21
N LEU A 112 23.09 -11.44 25.13
CA LEU A 112 23.82 -12.72 25.11
C LEU A 112 25.09 -12.67 25.97
N GLY A 113 25.80 -11.54 25.96
CA GLY A 113 27.01 -11.36 26.78
C GLY A 113 26.72 -11.35 28.29
N THR A 114 25.61 -10.74 28.71
CA THR A 114 25.23 -10.64 30.13
C THR A 114 24.78 -11.97 30.72
N VAL A 115 24.04 -12.78 29.96
CA VAL A 115 23.61 -14.12 30.42
C VAL A 115 24.82 -15.05 30.60
N LEU A 116 25.78 -15.01 29.68
CA LEU A 116 26.97 -15.87 29.74
C LEU A 116 27.87 -15.52 30.95
N LEU A 117 27.99 -14.23 31.27
CA LEU A 117 28.76 -13.76 32.42
C LEU A 117 28.14 -14.19 33.75
N LEU A 118 26.81 -14.12 33.87
CA LEU A 118 26.09 -14.60 35.06
C LEU A 118 26.25 -16.11 35.25
N THR A 119 26.19 -16.91 34.18
CA THR A 119 26.41 -18.35 34.28
C THR A 119 27.82 -18.70 34.76
N VAL A 120 28.84 -17.99 34.29
CA VAL A 120 30.23 -18.22 34.72
C VAL A 120 30.43 -17.83 36.18
N VAL A 121 29.85 -16.72 36.63
CA VAL A 121 29.92 -16.27 38.03
C VAL A 121 29.24 -17.28 38.97
N VAL A 122 28.07 -17.80 38.59
CA VAL A 122 27.37 -18.83 39.39
C VAL A 122 28.20 -20.11 39.50
N ILE A 123 28.81 -20.56 38.41
CA ILE A 123 29.68 -21.74 38.42
C ILE A 123 30.90 -21.52 39.33
N LEU A 124 31.58 -20.37 39.21
CA LEU A 124 32.75 -20.06 40.03
C LEU A 124 32.42 -19.97 41.53
N LEU A 125 31.29 -19.37 41.90
CA LEU A 125 30.82 -19.34 43.28
C LEU A 125 30.49 -20.74 43.81
N SER A 126 29.88 -21.59 42.98
CA SER A 126 29.55 -22.96 43.39
C SER A 126 30.79 -23.85 43.59
N THR A 127 31.88 -23.62 42.85
CA THR A 127 33.14 -24.34 43.02
C THR A 127 34.01 -23.84 44.18
N PHE A 128 33.79 -22.62 44.68
CA PHE A 128 34.57 -22.04 45.78
C PHE A 128 33.97 -22.34 47.16
N VAL A 129 32.73 -22.81 47.21
CA VAL A 129 31.99 -23.12 48.46
C VAL A 129 32.07 -24.61 48.84
N PHE A 130 32.76 -25.43 48.05
CA PHE A 130 33.05 -26.85 48.33
C PHE A 130 34.54 -27.06 48.60
#